data_AF-A0A3D4VTS5-F1
#
_entry.id   AF-A0A3D4VTS5-F1
#
_cell.length_a   1.000
_cell.length_b   1.000
_cell.length_c   1.000
_cell.angle_alpha   90.00
_cell.angle_beta   90.00
_cell.angle_gamma   90.00
#
_symmetry.space_group_name_H-M   'P 1'
#
loop_
_entity.id
_entity.type
_entity.pdbx_description
1 polymer ?
#
loop_
_entity_poly.entity_id
_entity_poly.type
_entity_poly.pdbx_seq_one_letter_code
_entity_poly.pdbx_strand_id
1 'polypeptide(L)'
;MKSEPDNLRSIEMKRHEKLYDEQERRVNEFIKSLGFKDDVKISDAWCKYLEEKLQFPFEAEIIDEPGFLEVGDIIKVIGIDGVFDLYGIVVKARKERKLYSFPICLLELIDVNSKNYQLVDDYNFWFCNR
;
A
#
# COMPACT_ATOMS: atom_id res chain seq x y z
N MET A 1 -32.18 27.29 -4.59
CA MET A 1 -30.81 27.51 -5.10
C MET A 1 -30.18 26.15 -5.30
N LYS A 2 -30.12 25.64 -6.54
CA LYS A 2 -29.46 24.36 -6.83
C LYS A 2 -27.96 24.66 -6.85
N SER A 3 -27.19 24.06 -5.94
CA SER A 3 -25.73 24.08 -6.03
C SER A 3 -25.33 23.40 -7.34
N GLU A 4 -24.58 24.10 -8.18
CA GLU A 4 -24.11 23.59 -9.48
C GLU A 4 -23.17 22.40 -9.28
N PRO A 5 -23.37 21.29 -10.02
CA PRO A 5 -22.55 20.07 -9.91
C PRO A 5 -21.06 20.31 -10.21
N ASP A 6 -20.72 21.37 -10.96
CA ASP A 6 -19.33 21.72 -11.30
C ASP A 6 -18.49 22.16 -10.10
N ASN A 7 -19.11 22.77 -9.08
CA ASN A 7 -18.38 23.22 -7.90
C ASN A 7 -18.01 22.04 -6.98
N LEU A 8 -18.89 21.04 -6.86
CA LEU A 8 -18.62 19.82 -6.08
C LEU A 8 -17.47 19.02 -6.71
N ARG A 9 -17.52 18.79 -8.03
CA ARG A 9 -16.45 18.11 -8.76
C ARG A 9 -15.10 18.84 -8.63
N SER A 10 -15.11 20.17 -8.69
CA SER A 10 -13.90 20.98 -8.51
C SER A 10 -13.31 20.86 -7.11
N ILE A 11 -14.16 20.78 -6.08
CA ILE A 11 -13.72 20.59 -4.68
C ILE A 11 -13.15 19.18 -4.48
N GLU A 12 -13.79 18.16 -5.03
CA GLU A 12 -13.31 16.76 -4.96
C GLU A 12 -11.96 16.60 -5.67
N MET A 13 -11.79 17.19 -6.84
CA MET A 13 -10.52 17.17 -7.58
C MET A 13 -9.39 17.82 -6.76
N LYS A 14 -9.61 19.02 -6.19
CA LYS A 14 -8.61 19.69 -5.35
C LYS A 14 -8.26 18.90 -4.08
N ARG A 15 -9.23 18.18 -3.51
CA ARG A 15 -8.97 17.29 -2.36
C ARG A 15 -8.10 16.12 -2.76
N HIS A 16 -8.38 15.47 -3.89
CA HIS A 16 -7.55 14.37 -4.40
C HIS A 16 -6.13 14.83 -4.73
N GLU A 17 -5.98 15.97 -5.42
CA GLU A 17 -4.66 16.56 -5.72
C GLU A 17 -3.86 16.81 -4.44
N LYS A 18 -4.49 17.43 -3.42
CA LYS A 18 -3.83 17.66 -2.14
C LYS A 18 -3.43 16.36 -1.43
N LEU A 19 -4.28 15.32 -1.46
CA LEU A 19 -3.96 14.02 -0.86
C LEU A 19 -2.76 13.37 -1.56
N TYR A 20 -2.71 13.46 -2.90
CA TYR A 20 -1.59 12.98 -3.71
C TYR A 20 -0.29 13.72 -3.35
N ASP A 21 -0.32 15.06 -3.29
CA ASP A 21 0.85 15.88 -2.91
C ASP A 21 1.37 15.52 -1.51
N GLU A 22 0.46 15.27 -0.55
CA GLU A 22 0.83 14.89 0.80
C GLU A 22 1.45 13.49 0.85
N GLN A 23 0.93 12.53 0.09
CA GLN A 23 1.48 11.17 -0.04
C GLN A 23 2.86 11.20 -0.69
N GLU A 24 2.98 11.86 -1.84
CA GLU A 24 4.24 12.03 -2.55
C GLU A 24 5.30 12.66 -1.65
N ARG A 25 4.94 13.68 -0.86
CA ARG A 25 5.84 14.32 0.11
C ARG A 25 6.34 13.32 1.15
N ARG A 26 5.46 12.52 1.76
CA ARG A 26 5.84 11.52 2.79
C ARG A 26 6.79 10.48 2.22
N VAL A 27 6.48 9.94 1.05
CA VAL A 27 7.31 8.95 0.34
C VAL A 27 8.68 9.54 0.01
N ASN A 28 8.73 10.75 -0.54
CA ASN A 28 9.98 11.42 -0.89
C ASN A 28 10.82 11.75 0.36
N GLU A 29 10.20 12.13 1.47
CA GLU A 29 10.90 12.35 2.75
C GLU A 29 11.52 11.06 3.27
N PHE A 30 10.79 9.94 3.23
CA PHE A 30 11.31 8.63 3.58
C PHE A 30 12.54 8.27 2.73
N ILE A 31 12.42 8.33 1.40
CA ILE A 31 13.51 7.97 0.47
C ILE A 31 14.73 8.89 0.67
N LYS A 32 14.52 10.21 0.80
CA LYS A 32 15.61 11.16 1.05
C LYS A 32 16.33 10.86 2.37
N SER A 33 15.61 10.41 3.39
CA SER A 33 16.20 10.09 4.70
C SER A 33 17.18 8.90 4.65
N LEU A 34 17.05 8.02 3.65
CA LEU A 34 17.92 6.85 3.49
C LEU A 34 19.34 7.20 3.00
N GLY A 35 19.51 8.34 2.31
CA GLY A 35 20.82 8.80 1.83
C GLY A 35 21.40 8.02 0.65
N PHE A 36 20.63 7.14 0.01
CA PHE A 36 21.00 6.41 -1.21
C PHE A 36 19.84 6.37 -2.21
N LYS A 37 20.15 6.06 -3.48
CA LYS A 37 19.19 6.03 -4.60
C LYS A 37 19.06 4.66 -5.28
N ASP A 38 19.57 3.62 -4.64
CA ASP A 38 19.55 2.28 -5.19
C ASP A 38 18.23 1.59 -4.82
N ASP A 39 17.44 1.20 -5.82
CA ASP A 39 16.08 0.68 -5.61
C ASP A 39 16.05 -0.62 -4.83
N VAL A 40 17.08 -1.45 -4.92
CA VAL A 40 17.20 -2.68 -4.13
C VAL A 40 17.35 -2.32 -2.66
N LYS A 41 18.28 -1.42 -2.32
CA LYS A 41 18.44 -0.93 -0.95
C LYS A 41 17.22 -0.18 -0.43
N ILE A 42 16.51 0.56 -1.29
CA ILE A 42 15.26 1.25 -0.91
C ILE A 42 14.16 0.23 -0.64
N SER A 43 14.05 -0.83 -1.46
CA SER A 43 13.11 -1.94 -1.23
C SER A 43 13.37 -2.62 0.11
N ASP A 44 14.63 -2.90 0.43
CA ASP A 44 15.03 -3.50 1.72
C ASP A 44 14.71 -2.57 2.90
N ALA A 45 14.90 -1.26 2.73
CA ALA A 45 14.58 -0.28 3.75
C ALA A 45 13.08 -0.18 3.99
N TRP A 46 12.26 -0.19 2.94
CA TRP A 46 10.81 -0.29 3.05
C TRP A 46 10.38 -1.57 3.76
N CYS A 47 10.95 -2.72 3.39
CA CYS A 47 10.64 -3.99 4.03
C CYS A 47 10.86 -3.94 5.54
N LYS A 48 12.05 -3.49 5.98
CA LYS A 48 12.37 -3.33 7.41
C LYS A 48 11.44 -2.35 8.09
N TYR A 49 11.16 -1.21 7.45
CA TYR A 49 10.26 -0.20 8.00
C TYR A 49 8.84 -0.75 8.21
N LEU A 50 8.31 -1.48 7.22
CA LEU A 50 6.98 -2.09 7.33
C LEU A 50 6.94 -3.23 8.33
N GLU A 51 7.97 -4.07 8.40
CA GLU A 51 8.10 -5.13 9.42
C GLU A 51 8.03 -4.58 10.84
N GLU A 52 8.64 -3.41 11.09
CA GLU A 52 8.64 -2.77 12.41
C GLU A 52 7.34 -2.02 12.74
N LYS A 53 6.63 -1.51 11.74
CA LYS A 53 5.51 -0.57 11.95
C LYS A 53 4.14 -1.16 11.73
N LEU A 54 4.00 -2.17 10.87
CA LEU A 54 2.72 -2.81 10.60
C LEU A 54 2.23 -3.58 11.83
N GLN A 55 0.95 -3.40 12.13
CA GLN A 55 0.26 -4.13 13.19
C GLN A 55 -0.41 -5.37 12.61
N PHE A 56 0.17 -6.54 12.84
CA PHE A 56 -0.40 -7.81 12.39
C PHE A 56 -1.29 -8.46 13.47
N PRO A 57 -2.34 -9.22 13.08
CA PRO A 57 -2.85 -9.35 11.71
C PRO A 57 -3.76 -8.19 11.31
N PHE A 58 -3.89 -7.93 10.01
CA PHE A 58 -4.87 -6.99 9.45
C PHE A 58 -5.56 -7.58 8.21
N GLU A 59 -6.70 -7.02 7.83
CA GLU A 59 -7.47 -7.47 6.66
C GLU A 59 -7.22 -6.54 5.47
N ALA A 60 -7.11 -7.15 4.30
CA ALA A 60 -6.94 -6.45 3.04
C ALA A 60 -7.75 -7.15 1.94
N GLU A 61 -8.22 -6.36 1.00
CA GLU A 61 -8.90 -6.79 -0.21
C GLU A 61 -7.87 -6.97 -1.33
N ILE A 62 -8.05 -8.03 -2.13
CA ILE A 62 -7.27 -8.22 -3.35
C ILE A 62 -7.81 -7.30 -4.43
N ILE A 63 -6.98 -6.39 -4.94
CA ILE A 63 -7.39 -5.41 -5.95
C ILE A 63 -6.90 -5.74 -7.37
N ASP A 64 -5.94 -6.67 -7.52
CA ASP A 64 -5.39 -7.05 -8.82
C ASP A 64 -4.90 -8.51 -8.84
N GLU A 65 -4.75 -9.08 -10.05
CA GLU A 65 -4.67 -10.50 -10.39
C GLU A 65 -3.80 -11.34 -9.42
N PRO A 66 -4.42 -12.07 -8.47
CA PRO A 66 -3.71 -12.79 -7.42
C PRO A 66 -3.30 -14.22 -7.82
N GLY A 67 -3.62 -14.65 -9.04
CA GLY A 67 -3.55 -16.05 -9.47
C GLY A 67 -4.75 -16.89 -8.99
N PHE A 68 -4.63 -17.61 -7.86
CA PHE A 68 -5.60 -18.62 -7.40
C PHE A 68 -6.82 -18.07 -6.64
N LEU A 69 -6.73 -16.83 -6.15
CA LEU A 69 -7.84 -16.13 -5.49
C LEU A 69 -8.54 -15.21 -6.50
N GLU A 70 -9.64 -14.58 -6.10
CA GLU A 70 -10.36 -13.64 -6.94
C GLU A 70 -10.13 -12.20 -6.47
N VAL A 71 -10.12 -11.26 -7.40
CA VAL A 71 -10.21 -9.83 -7.06
C VAL A 71 -11.49 -9.59 -6.26
N GLY A 72 -11.40 -8.79 -5.20
CA GLY A 72 -12.45 -8.57 -4.21
C GLY A 72 -12.42 -9.53 -3.02
N ASP A 73 -11.57 -10.56 -3.05
CA ASP A 73 -11.41 -11.44 -1.90
C ASP A 73 -10.74 -10.72 -0.72
N ILE A 74 -11.33 -10.88 0.47
CA ILE A 74 -10.73 -10.42 1.73
C ILE A 74 -9.81 -11.50 2.28
N ILE A 75 -8.56 -11.13 2.54
CA ILE A 75 -7.53 -11.98 3.14
C ILE A 75 -6.99 -11.35 4.42
N LYS A 76 -6.51 -12.21 5.33
CA LYS A 76 -5.86 -11.77 6.57
C LYS A 76 -4.35 -11.79 6.38
N VAL A 77 -3.72 -10.63 6.34
CA VAL A 77 -2.27 -10.49 6.33
C VAL A 77 -1.73 -10.75 7.74
N ILE A 78 -0.77 -11.66 7.86
CA ILE A 78 -0.24 -12.15 9.14
C ILE A 78 1.25 -11.87 9.34
N GLY A 79 1.95 -11.38 8.32
CA GLY A 79 3.36 -11.01 8.39
C GLY A 79 3.96 -10.72 7.03
N ILE A 80 5.23 -10.32 6.99
CA ILE A 80 6.01 -10.18 5.76
C ILE A 80 6.81 -11.46 5.49
N ASP A 81 6.94 -11.84 4.23
CA ASP A 81 7.74 -12.98 3.76
C ASP A 81 9.13 -12.53 3.27
N GLY A 82 9.19 -11.37 2.60
CA GLY A 82 10.45 -10.73 2.18
C GLY A 82 10.27 -9.82 0.98
N VAL A 83 11.40 -9.45 0.36
CA VAL A 83 11.46 -8.66 -0.87
C VAL A 83 11.82 -9.58 -2.04
N PHE A 84 11.11 -9.42 -3.15
CA PHE A 84 11.33 -10.17 -4.39
C PHE A 84 11.43 -9.20 -5.56
N ASP A 85 12.42 -9.37 -6.44
CA ASP A 85 12.78 -8.40 -7.47
C ASP A 85 11.59 -7.89 -8.31
N LEU A 86 10.74 -8.81 -8.78
CA LEU A 86 9.58 -8.50 -9.64
C LEU A 86 8.32 -8.11 -8.86
N TYR A 87 8.18 -8.59 -7.63
CA TYR A 87 6.93 -8.49 -6.86
C TYR A 87 7.00 -7.48 -5.71
N GLY A 88 8.18 -6.92 -5.45
CA GLY A 88 8.39 -6.06 -4.29
C GLY A 88 8.25 -6.83 -2.99
N ILE A 89 7.62 -6.20 -2.00
CA ILE A 89 7.39 -6.80 -0.68
C ILE A 89 6.25 -7.81 -0.81
N VAL A 90 6.54 -9.05 -0.44
CA VAL A 90 5.57 -10.14 -0.40
C VAL A 90 5.21 -10.41 1.05
N VAL A 91 3.91 -10.51 1.32
CA VAL A 91 3.32 -10.78 2.64
C VAL A 91 2.82 -12.21 2.75
N LYS A 92 2.83 -12.74 3.97
CA LYS A 92 2.12 -13.97 4.34
C LYS A 92 0.68 -13.61 4.64
N ALA A 93 -0.25 -14.28 3.96
CA ALA A 93 -1.67 -14.10 4.17
C ALA A 93 -2.38 -15.43 4.42
N ARG A 94 -3.54 -15.35 5.07
CA ARG A 94 -4.41 -16.48 5.36
C ARG A 94 -5.82 -16.17 4.86
N LYS A 95 -6.37 -17.12 4.09
CA LYS A 95 -7.80 -17.19 3.78
C LYS A 95 -8.28 -18.57 4.22
N GLU A 96 -9.29 -18.60 5.09
CA GLU A 96 -9.80 -19.83 5.72
C GLU A 96 -8.69 -20.67 6.40
N ARG A 97 -8.42 -21.88 5.87
CA ARG A 97 -7.42 -22.84 6.38
C ARG A 97 -6.13 -22.87 5.55
N LYS A 98 -6.02 -22.01 4.53
CA LYS A 98 -4.88 -21.99 3.59
C LYS A 98 -4.00 -20.77 3.83
N LEU A 99 -2.69 -20.96 3.66
CA LEU A 99 -1.68 -19.91 3.67
C LEU A 99 -1.28 -19.56 2.23
N TYR A 100 -1.04 -18.28 2.00
CA TYR A 100 -0.67 -17.73 0.71
C TYR A 100 0.46 -16.70 0.89
N SER A 101 1.23 -16.47 -0.16
CA SER A 101 2.18 -15.36 -0.26
C SER A 101 1.68 -14.40 -1.32
N PHE A 102 1.56 -13.12 -0.98
CA PHE A 102 0.98 -12.08 -1.85
C PHE A 102 1.89 -10.86 -1.97
N PRO A 103 2.15 -10.33 -3.17
CA PRO A 103 2.70 -9.00 -3.32
C PRO A 103 1.78 -7.98 -2.63
N ILE A 104 2.33 -7.17 -1.73
CA ILE A 104 1.52 -6.22 -0.96
C ILE A 104 0.90 -5.11 -1.85
N CYS A 105 1.50 -4.88 -3.03
CA CYS A 105 0.99 -3.94 -4.03
C CYS A 105 -0.29 -4.39 -4.73
N LEU A 106 -0.69 -5.66 -4.59
CA LEU A 106 -1.96 -6.18 -5.11
C LEU A 106 -3.07 -6.14 -4.04
N LEU A 107 -2.81 -5.52 -2.89
CA LEU A 107 -3.70 -5.47 -1.74
C LEU A 107 -4.06 -4.03 -1.37
N GLU A 108 -5.33 -3.81 -1.03
CA GLU A 108 -5.81 -2.58 -0.41
C GLU A 108 -6.37 -2.86 0.98
N LEU A 109 -6.02 -2.02 1.97
CA LEU A 109 -6.51 -2.22 3.33
C LEU A 109 -7.95 -1.73 3.45
N ILE A 110 -8.80 -2.58 4.03
CA ILE A 110 -10.24 -2.30 4.17
C ILE A 110 -10.49 -1.20 5.21
N ASP A 111 -9.69 -1.18 6.28
CA ASP A 111 -9.78 -0.14 7.31
C ASP A 111 -8.88 1.05 6.95
N VAL A 112 -9.46 2.01 6.25
CA VAL A 112 -8.82 3.27 5.84
C VAL A 112 -8.38 4.15 7.02
N ASN A 113 -8.94 3.92 8.23
CA ASN A 113 -8.56 4.66 9.42
C ASN A 113 -7.46 3.96 10.22
N SER A 114 -7.05 2.75 9.80
CA SER A 114 -5.99 2.01 10.47
C SER A 114 -4.65 2.70 10.27
N LYS A 115 -3.76 2.55 11.27
CA LYS A 115 -2.37 3.00 11.15
C LYS A 115 -1.63 2.30 10.01
N ASN A 116 -2.07 1.09 9.65
CA ASN A 116 -1.47 0.31 8.59
C ASN A 116 -1.82 0.87 7.20
N TYR A 117 -3.00 1.47 7.02
CA TYR A 117 -3.48 1.94 5.72
C TYR A 117 -2.45 2.86 5.06
N GLN A 118 -2.07 3.94 5.75
CA GLN A 118 -1.10 4.89 5.23
C GLN A 118 0.28 4.25 4.99
N LEU A 119 0.72 3.30 5.82
CA LEU A 119 2.02 2.64 5.67
C LEU A 119 2.08 1.80 4.39
N VAL A 120 1.03 1.02 4.13
CA VAL A 120 0.93 0.18 2.93
C VAL A 120 0.70 1.02 1.69
N ASP A 121 -0.16 2.03 1.78
CA ASP A 121 -0.45 2.97 0.71
C ASP A 121 0.81 3.77 0.29
N ASP A 122 1.58 4.30 1.24
CA ASP A 122 2.85 5.00 0.95
C ASP A 122 3.87 4.07 0.25
N TYR A 123 3.97 2.80 0.67
CA TYR A 123 4.83 1.83 -0.01
C TYR A 123 4.34 1.51 -1.43
N ASN A 124 3.05 1.25 -1.60
CA ASN A 124 2.45 0.93 -2.90
C ASN A 124 2.63 2.10 -3.87
N PHE A 125 2.46 3.34 -3.41
CA PHE A 125 2.75 4.54 -4.18
C PHE A 125 4.19 4.56 -4.67
N TRP A 126 5.16 4.34 -3.77
CA TRP A 126 6.56 4.30 -4.18
C TRP A 126 6.83 3.18 -5.21
N PHE A 127 6.39 1.95 -4.91
CA PHE A 127 6.69 0.79 -5.73
C PHE A 127 6.11 0.89 -7.14
N CYS A 128 4.91 1.47 -7.28
CA CYS A 128 4.26 1.67 -8.57
C CYS A 128 4.83 2.85 -9.38
N ASN A 129 5.61 3.74 -8.76
CA ASN A 129 6.18 4.95 -9.40
C ASN A 129 7.72 4.98 -9.46
N ARG A 130 8.40 3.89 -9.07
CA ARG A 130 9.87 3.79 -9.12
C ARG A 130 10.40 3.54 -10.53
#